data_AF-A0A0Q8J7H6-F1
#
_entry.id   AF-A0A0Q8J7H6-F1
#
_cell.length_a   1.000
_cell.length_b   1.000
_cell.length_c   1.000
_cell.angle_alpha   90.00
_cell.angle_beta   90.00
_cell.angle_gamma   90.00
#
_symmetry.space_group_name_H-M   'P 1'
#
loop_
_entity.id
_entity.type
_entity.pdbx_description
1 polymer ?
#
loop_
_entity_poly.entity_id
_entity_poly.type
_entity_poly.pdbx_seq_one_letter_code
_entity_poly.pdbx_strand_id
1 'polypeptide(L)'
;MRLNRLFAVVAPIVLLLPLAAHADWPKGEREKYMAQCVPAAAQKIGDAKAKAVCGCGADQLKSYPAKDLQALMDGKASQELANQAMQKIATCRVDTGAKK
;
A
#
# COMPACT_ATOMS: atom_id res chain seq x y z
N MET A 1 3.78 -16.02 -26.54
CA MET A 1 2.75 -16.83 -25.83
C MET A 1 3.38 -17.53 -24.64
N ARG A 2 2.60 -17.64 -23.55
CA ARG A 2 2.74 -18.48 -22.34
C ARG A 2 3.95 -18.26 -21.42
N LEU A 3 3.67 -17.58 -20.30
CA LEU A 3 4.07 -18.10 -19.00
C LEU A 3 2.91 -17.91 -17.99
N ASN A 4 1.92 -18.79 -18.16
CA ASN A 4 0.96 -19.13 -17.12
C ASN A 4 1.68 -20.00 -16.10
N ARG A 5 1.68 -19.58 -14.82
CA ARG A 5 1.73 -20.39 -13.57
C ARG A 5 2.61 -19.74 -12.49
N LEU A 6 2.08 -18.72 -11.81
CA LEU A 6 2.40 -18.47 -10.40
C LEU A 6 1.13 -18.05 -9.64
N PHE A 7 0.02 -18.74 -9.91
CA PHE A 7 -1.06 -18.91 -8.95
C PHE A 7 -0.83 -20.27 -8.31
N ALA A 8 -0.21 -20.31 -7.13
CA ALA A 8 -0.29 -21.38 -6.14
C ALA A 8 0.87 -21.28 -5.13
N VAL A 9 0.75 -20.39 -4.14
CA VAL A 9 1.10 -20.73 -2.76
C VAL A 9 0.11 -19.98 -1.87
N VAL A 10 -1.04 -20.61 -1.65
CA VAL A 10 -1.88 -20.32 -0.47
C VAL A 10 -1.07 -20.85 0.71
N ALA A 11 -0.45 -19.95 1.47
CA ALA A 11 0.11 -20.31 2.76
C ALA A 11 -1.06 -20.65 3.70
N PRO A 12 -1.15 -21.88 4.23
CA PRO A 12 -2.07 -22.16 5.32
C PRO A 12 -1.45 -21.60 6.62
N ILE A 13 -2.29 -21.27 7.59
CA ILE A 13 -1.95 -20.83 8.96
C ILE A 13 -1.73 -19.30 9.12
N VAL A 14 -2.86 -18.57 9.06
CA VAL A 14 -3.23 -17.64 10.16
C VAL A 14 -4.70 -17.92 10.49
N LEU A 15 -4.93 -19.08 11.13
CA LEU A 15 -6.06 -19.26 12.02
C LEU A 15 -5.68 -18.54 13.32
N LEU A 16 -6.55 -17.65 13.82
CA LEU A 16 -6.43 -16.79 15.02
C LEU A 16 -6.02 -15.32 14.82
N LEU A 17 -6.58 -14.64 13.81
CA LEU A 17 -6.93 -13.23 14.02
C LEU A 17 -8.45 -13.10 13.89
N PRO A 18 -9.18 -13.02 15.02
CA PRO A 18 -10.62 -12.86 15.02
C PRO A 18 -10.95 -11.54 14.33
N LEU A 19 -11.76 -11.61 13.27
CA LEU A 19 -12.37 -10.49 12.58
C LEU A 19 -11.30 -9.48 12.10
N ALA A 20 -10.92 -9.42 10.84
CA ALA A 20 -11.78 -8.84 9.80
C ALA A 20 -12.78 -7.75 10.29
N ALA A 21 -12.47 -7.03 11.37
CA ALA A 21 -12.73 -5.61 11.41
C ALA A 21 -11.75 -5.05 10.38
N HIS A 22 -12.19 -5.01 9.13
CA HIS A 22 -11.64 -4.14 8.12
C HIS A 22 -11.38 -2.81 8.82
N ALA A 23 -10.11 -2.54 9.11
CA ALA A 23 -9.67 -1.24 9.57
C ALA A 23 -9.84 -0.33 8.36
N ASP A 24 -11.09 0.06 8.13
CA ASP A 24 -11.40 1.17 7.27
C ASP A 24 -10.53 2.31 7.75
N TRP A 25 -9.85 2.93 6.78
CA TRP A 25 -8.94 4.02 7.02
C TRP A 25 -9.54 4.96 8.08
N PRO A 26 -8.86 5.15 9.21
CA PRO A 26 -9.38 6.03 10.25
C PRO A 26 -9.64 7.44 9.66
N LYS A 27 -10.65 8.12 10.20
CA LYS A 27 -11.31 9.26 9.53
C LYS A 27 -10.29 10.34 9.16
N GLY A 28 -10.17 10.62 7.86
CA GLY A 28 -9.29 11.66 7.32
C GLY A 28 -7.85 11.22 7.08
N GLU A 29 -7.42 10.04 7.54
CA GLU A 29 -6.07 9.54 7.26
C GLU A 29 -5.90 9.16 5.79
N ARG A 30 -6.93 8.64 5.13
CA ARG A 30 -6.85 8.31 3.70
C ARG A 30 -6.59 9.54 2.85
N GLU A 31 -7.28 10.63 3.18
CA GLU A 31 -7.09 11.91 2.52
C GLU A 31 -5.71 12.48 2.79
N LYS A 32 -5.23 12.44 4.05
CA LYS A 32 -3.84 12.84 4.36
C LYS A 32 -2.81 12.04 3.58
N TYR A 33 -3.00 10.72 3.47
CA TYR A 33 -2.08 9.86 2.74
C TYR A 33 -2.10 10.18 1.25
N MET A 34 -3.28 10.33 0.64
CA MET A 34 -3.37 10.74 -0.77
C MET A 34 -2.78 12.14 -0.98
N ALA A 35 -3.01 13.08 -0.06
CA ALA A 35 -2.47 14.43 -0.11
C ALA A 35 -0.94 14.47 -0.03
N GLN A 36 -0.29 13.46 0.56
CA GLN A 36 1.18 13.36 0.58
C GLN A 36 1.72 12.49 -0.56
N CYS A 37 1.09 11.34 -0.81
CA CYS A 37 1.53 10.38 -1.83
C CYS A 37 1.34 10.92 -3.25
N VAL A 38 0.18 11.52 -3.56
CA VAL A 38 -0.14 11.97 -4.91
C VAL A 38 0.80 13.05 -5.42
N PRO A 39 1.06 14.18 -4.72
CA PRO A 39 1.99 15.18 -5.23
C PRO A 39 3.42 14.64 -5.34
N ALA A 40 3.87 13.83 -4.37
CA ALA A 40 5.20 13.22 -4.41
C ALA A 40 5.38 12.25 -5.59
N ALA A 41 4.36 11.42 -5.87
CA ALA A 41 4.37 10.53 -7.01
C ALA A 41 4.14 11.29 -8.32
N ALA A 42 3.28 12.31 -8.35
CA ALA A 42 2.96 13.10 -9.54
C ALA A 42 4.19 13.77 -10.12
N GLN A 43 5.11 14.24 -9.26
CA GLN A 43 6.42 14.76 -9.68
C GLN A 43 7.29 13.75 -10.45
N LYS A 44 7.03 12.45 -10.31
CA LYS A 44 7.79 11.38 -10.96
C LYS A 44 7.04 10.71 -12.10
N ILE A 45 5.73 10.51 -11.95
CA ILE A 45 4.93 9.65 -12.83
C ILE A 45 3.69 10.36 -13.43
N GLY A 46 3.44 11.62 -13.06
CA GLY A 46 2.27 12.41 -13.45
C GLY A 46 1.02 12.15 -12.60
N ASP A 47 0.14 13.14 -12.46
CA ASP A 47 -1.03 13.12 -11.55
C ASP A 47 -1.96 11.92 -11.74
N ALA A 48 -2.26 11.57 -12.99
CA ALA A 48 -3.16 10.46 -13.30
C ALA A 48 -2.62 9.11 -12.81
N LYS A 49 -1.32 8.85 -13.04
CA LYS A 49 -0.66 7.62 -12.58
C LYS A 49 -0.41 7.67 -11.07
N ALA A 50 -0.07 8.84 -10.54
CA ALA A 50 0.11 9.06 -9.10
C ALA A 50 -1.14 8.71 -8.31
N LYS A 51 -2.31 9.19 -8.75
CA LYS A 51 -3.59 8.85 -8.12
C LYS A 51 -3.87 7.35 -8.15
N ALA A 52 -3.53 6.67 -9.25
CA ALA A 52 -3.67 5.22 -9.37
C ALA A 52 -2.71 4.45 -8.44
N VAL A 53 -1.42 4.81 -8.39
CA VAL A 53 -0.42 4.17 -7.53
C VAL A 53 -0.75 4.39 -6.05
N CYS A 54 -1.09 5.62 -5.67
CA CYS A 54 -1.47 5.94 -4.30
C CYS A 54 -2.82 5.30 -3.93
N GLY A 55 -3.77 5.20 -4.87
CA GLY A 55 -5.01 4.45 -4.64
C GLY A 55 -4.74 2.98 -4.34
N CYS A 56 -3.94 2.31 -5.18
CA CYS A 56 -3.54 0.91 -4.96
C CYS A 56 -2.73 0.74 -3.67
N GLY A 57 -1.82 1.68 -3.36
CA GLY A 57 -1.09 1.70 -2.10
C GLY A 57 -2.02 1.77 -0.89
N ALA A 58 -3.08 2.58 -0.99
CA ALA A 58 -4.08 2.69 0.07
C ALA A 58 -4.93 1.42 0.25
N ASP A 59 -5.20 0.69 -0.84
CA ASP A 59 -5.85 -0.62 -0.79
C ASP A 59 -4.93 -1.70 -0.19
N GLN A 60 -3.63 -1.69 -0.49
CA GLN A 60 -2.66 -2.59 0.16
C GLN A 60 -2.57 -2.31 1.67
N LEU A 61 -2.53 -1.02 2.01
CA LEU A 61 -2.49 -0.52 3.38
C LEU A 61 -3.78 -0.79 4.15
N LYS A 62 -4.94 -0.91 3.48
CA LYS A 62 -6.21 -1.32 4.11
C LYS A 62 -6.13 -2.70 4.77
N SER A 63 -5.20 -3.56 4.34
CA SER A 63 -4.96 -4.86 4.98
C SER A 63 -4.18 -4.75 6.30
N TYR A 64 -3.60 -3.58 6.61
CA TYR A 64 -2.89 -3.35 7.87
C TYR A 64 -3.86 -2.94 8.99
N PRO A 65 -3.54 -3.22 10.25
CA PRO A 65 -4.39 -2.83 11.36
C PRO A 65 -4.36 -1.30 11.56
N ALA A 66 -5.48 -0.73 12.02
CA ALA A 66 -5.63 0.71 12.23
C ALA A 66 -4.50 1.33 13.07
N LYS A 67 -3.99 0.61 14.09
CA LYS A 67 -2.86 1.05 14.92
C LYS A 67 -1.58 1.27 14.13
N ASP A 68 -1.31 0.43 13.12
CA ASP A 68 -0.09 0.47 12.31
C ASP A 68 -0.22 1.55 11.24
N LEU A 69 -1.41 1.66 10.64
CA LEU A 69 -1.78 2.79 9.78
C LEU A 69 -1.63 4.12 10.50
N GLN A 70 -2.22 4.26 11.68
CA GLN A 70 -2.15 5.47 12.48
C GLN A 70 -0.69 5.77 12.86
N ALA A 71 0.09 4.75 13.26
CA ALA A 71 1.52 4.93 13.53
C ALA A 71 2.30 5.42 12.29
N LEU A 72 1.99 4.91 11.09
CA LEU A 72 2.61 5.37 9.85
C LEU A 72 2.28 6.84 9.58
N MET A 73 1.05 7.26 9.87
CA MET A 73 0.56 8.63 9.64
C MET A 73 1.06 9.63 10.69
N ASP A 74 1.16 9.22 11.95
CA ASP A 74 1.75 9.98 13.04
C ASP A 74 3.29 10.02 12.98
N GLY A 75 3.92 9.29 12.04
CA GLY A 75 5.38 9.15 11.99
C GLY A 75 5.97 8.36 13.17
N LYS A 76 5.11 7.62 13.89
CA LYS A 76 5.45 6.76 15.04
C LYS A 76 5.67 5.29 14.64
N ALA A 77 5.46 4.95 13.38
CA ALA A 77 5.73 3.62 12.87
C ALA A 77 7.22 3.28 12.99
N SER A 78 7.51 2.02 13.30
CA SER A 78 8.88 1.52 13.21
C SER A 78 9.38 1.62 11.77
N GLN A 79 10.69 1.80 11.59
CA GLN A 79 11.29 1.81 10.25
C GLN A 79 10.98 0.53 9.47
N GLU A 80 10.88 -0.60 10.15
CA GLU A 80 10.51 -1.87 9.55
C GLU A 80 9.08 -1.84 8.97
N LEU A 81 8.10 -1.34 9.75
CA LEU A 81 6.72 -1.20 9.30
C LEU A 81 6.60 -0.22 8.13
N ALA A 82 7.30 0.92 8.21
CA ALA A 82 7.35 1.90 7.12
C ALA A 82 7.97 1.32 5.85
N ASN A 83 9.07 0.58 5.98
CA ASN A 83 9.70 -0.09 4.84
C ASN A 83 8.80 -1.17 4.24
N GLN A 84 8.15 -2.00 5.05
CA GLN A 84 7.21 -3.01 4.56
C GLN A 84 6.03 -2.37 3.83
N ALA A 85 5.44 -1.32 4.39
CA ALA A 85 4.38 -0.55 3.74
C ALA A 85 4.86 -0.01 2.38
N MET A 86 6.04 0.60 2.33
CA MET A 86 6.61 1.10 1.08
C MET A 86 6.89 -0.01 0.05
N GLN A 87 7.36 -1.18 0.48
CA GLN A 87 7.57 -2.35 -0.39
C GLN A 87 6.25 -2.87 -0.95
N LYS A 88 5.19 -2.91 -0.13
CA LYS A 88 3.83 -3.28 -0.59
C LYS A 88 3.26 -2.24 -1.55
N ILE A 89 3.43 -0.95 -1.28
CA ILE A 89 3.02 0.10 -2.23
C ILE A 89 3.89 0.05 -3.50
N ALA A 90 5.14 -0.41 -3.40
CA ALA A 90 6.00 -0.58 -4.57
C ALA A 90 5.48 -1.64 -5.55
N THR A 91 4.74 -2.65 -5.10
CA THR A 91 4.08 -3.60 -6.02
C THR A 91 2.94 -2.95 -6.80
N CYS A 92 2.37 -1.87 -6.26
CA CYS A 92 1.37 -1.03 -6.92
C CYS A 92 1.98 0.02 -7.85
N ARG A 93 3.31 0.21 -7.83
CA ARG A 93 3.96 1.11 -8.81
C ARG A 93 3.73 0.51 -10.19
N VAL A 94 2.97 1.22 -11.02
CA VAL A 94 3.00 0.99 -12.45
C VAL A 94 4.46 1.09 -12.89
N ASP A 95 4.93 0.08 -13.62
CA ASP A 95 6.23 0.07 -14.28
C ASP A 95 6.29 1.31 -15.18
N THR A 96 6.72 2.43 -14.61
CA THR A 96 7.18 3.57 -15.37
C THR A 96 8.45 3.05 -15.96
N GLY A 97 8.42 2.63 -17.23
CA GLY A 97 9.54 2.00 -17.89
C GLY A 97 10.81 2.84 -17.84
N ALA A 98 11.46 2.90 -16.69
CA ALA A 98 12.85 3.23 -16.49
C ALA A 98 13.65 1.98 -16.90
N LYS A 99 13.40 1.54 -18.13
CA LYS A 99 14.38 0.83 -18.93
C LYS A 99 14.96 1.87 -19.85
N LYS A 100 15.98 2.57 -19.35
CA LYS A 100 17.30 2.76 -19.98
C LYS A 100 18.09 3.79 -19.20
#